data_AF-A0A2K8T6M6-F1
#
_entry.id   AF-A0A2K8T6M6-F1
#
_cell.length_a   1.000
_cell.length_b   1.000
_cell.length_c   1.000
_cell.angle_alpha   90.00
_cell.angle_beta   90.00
_cell.angle_gamma   90.00
#
_symmetry.space_group_name_H-M   'P 1'
#
loop_
_entity.id
_entity.type
_entity.pdbx_description
1 polymer ?
#
loop_
_entity_poly.entity_id
_entity_poly.type
_entity_poly.pdbx_seq_one_letter_code
_entity_poly.pdbx_strand_id
1 'polypeptide(L)'
;MKKILVFNAMVLSLFAWSNNAFAGESRGGYISEIGTVNKAIVFRITGGVESGRPSCNTTGRFSADKDSEHYQAILTAFQMGTQITLGQVLGLGTCNLWSNSEDVRWIEINRK
;
A
#
# COMPACT_ATOMS: atom_id res chain seq x y z
N MET A 1 17.38 44.05 32.58
CA MET A 1 18.03 43.05 31.68
C MET A 1 17.25 41.75 31.80
N LYS A 2 16.57 41.28 30.74
CA LYS A 2 15.95 39.93 30.56
C LYS A 2 14.74 40.02 29.61
N LYS A 3 14.94 40.22 28.29
CA LYS A 3 13.86 40.03 27.29
C LYS A 3 14.41 39.76 25.88
N ILE A 4 15.35 38.83 25.71
CA ILE A 4 15.72 38.35 24.36
C ILE A 4 16.06 36.87 24.46
N LEU A 5 15.06 35.99 24.56
CA LEU A 5 15.23 34.54 24.49
C LEU A 5 13.88 33.84 24.25
N VAL A 6 13.11 34.28 23.23
CA VAL A 6 11.86 33.59 22.85
C VAL A 6 11.75 33.37 21.33
N PHE A 7 12.63 33.97 20.52
CA PHE A 7 12.45 33.97 19.06
C PHE A 7 13.05 32.75 18.31
N ASN A 8 13.75 31.83 19.00
CA ASN A 8 14.45 30.71 18.35
C ASN A 8 13.73 29.35 18.45
N ALA A 9 12.58 29.25 19.12
CA ALA A 9 11.88 27.97 19.31
C ALA A 9 10.82 27.67 18.23
N MET A 10 10.42 28.65 17.41
CA MET A 10 9.29 28.52 16.48
C MET A 10 9.69 28.06 15.07
N VAL A 11 10.97 28.08 14.73
CA VAL A 11 11.47 27.69 13.39
C VAL A 11 11.84 26.21 13.31
N LEU A 12 12.15 25.55 14.43
CA LEU A 12 12.49 24.11 14.45
C LEU A 12 11.27 23.16 14.38
N SER A 13 10.05 23.66 14.56
CA SER A 13 8.82 22.85 14.52
C SER A 13 8.25 22.64 13.11
N LEU A 14 8.87 23.22 12.07
CA LEU A 14 8.43 23.06 10.67
C LEU A 14 9.04 21.85 9.95
N PHE A 15 9.98 21.13 10.58
CA PHE A 15 10.56 19.90 10.04
C PHE A 15 9.92 18.63 10.60
N ALA A 16 8.74 18.76 11.23
CA ALA A 16 8.00 17.62 11.74
C ALA A 16 7.36 16.83 10.58
N TRP A 17 8.12 15.85 10.10
CA TRP A 17 7.64 14.54 9.62
C TRP A 17 7.27 14.47 8.14
N SER A 18 8.26 14.67 7.26
CA SER A 18 8.29 13.88 6.03
C SER A 18 8.65 12.44 6.39
N ASN A 19 7.69 11.70 6.96
CA ASN A 19 7.77 10.24 6.93
C ASN A 19 7.77 9.89 5.44
N ASN A 20 8.95 9.59 4.90
CA ASN A 20 9.04 8.91 3.61
C ASN A 20 8.25 7.62 3.80
N ALA A 21 6.98 7.63 3.39
CA ALA A 21 6.16 6.46 3.47
C ALA A 21 6.77 5.46 2.51
N PHE A 22 7.50 4.49 3.06
CA PHE A 22 8.07 3.44 2.24
C PHE A 22 6.91 2.77 1.51
N ALA A 23 6.98 2.80 0.18
CA ALA A 23 6.05 2.08 -0.65
C ALA A 23 6.39 0.60 -0.57
N GLY A 24 5.41 -0.19 -0.14
CA GLY A 24 5.57 -1.62 -0.01
C GLY A 24 5.61 -2.31 -1.37
N GLU A 25 6.26 -3.45 -1.38
CA GLU A 25 6.39 -4.32 -2.55
C GLU A 25 6.01 -5.75 -2.18
N SER A 26 5.37 -6.46 -3.11
CA SER A 26 5.28 -7.91 -3.12
C SER A 26 5.78 -8.45 -4.45
N ARG A 27 6.68 -9.44 -4.42
CA ARG A 27 7.22 -10.11 -5.62
C ARG A 27 6.79 -11.57 -5.63
N GLY A 28 6.15 -12.02 -6.71
CA GLY A 28 5.67 -13.40 -6.81
C GLY A 28 4.34 -13.65 -6.09
N GLY A 29 3.95 -14.92 -6.02
CA GLY A 29 2.77 -15.38 -5.29
C GLY A 29 1.48 -15.27 -6.09
N TYR A 30 0.35 -15.38 -5.39
CA TYR A 30 -1.01 -15.26 -5.95
C TYR A 30 -1.92 -14.51 -4.99
N ILE A 31 -3.05 -13.99 -5.48
CA ILE A 31 -4.06 -13.36 -4.64
C ILE A 31 -4.88 -14.47 -3.96
N SER A 32 -4.80 -14.57 -2.64
CA SER A 32 -5.46 -15.63 -1.85
C SER A 32 -6.75 -15.17 -1.19
N GLU A 33 -6.94 -13.86 -1.03
CA GLU A 33 -8.08 -13.26 -0.36
C GLU A 33 -8.42 -11.93 -1.04
N ILE A 34 -9.73 -11.70 -1.27
CA ILE A 34 -10.27 -10.39 -1.63
C ILE A 34 -11.43 -10.04 -0.70
N GLY A 35 -11.62 -8.76 -0.43
CA GLY A 35 -12.79 -8.20 0.24
C GLY A 35 -13.13 -6.84 -0.36
N THR A 36 -14.40 -6.43 -0.28
CA THR A 36 -14.83 -5.11 -0.76
C THR A 36 -15.37 -4.29 0.39
N VAL A 37 -14.94 -3.03 0.50
CA VAL A 37 -15.38 -2.11 1.55
C VAL A 37 -15.32 -0.67 1.05
N ASN A 38 -16.38 0.12 1.25
CA ASN A 38 -16.41 1.56 0.96
C ASN A 38 -15.79 1.96 -0.41
N LYS A 39 -16.19 1.28 -1.49
CA LYS A 39 -15.66 1.46 -2.86
C LYS A 39 -14.22 0.99 -3.10
N ALA A 40 -13.57 0.38 -2.13
CA ALA A 40 -12.28 -0.26 -2.30
C ALA A 40 -12.43 -1.79 -2.43
N ILE A 41 -11.58 -2.40 -3.25
CA ILE A 41 -11.20 -3.81 -3.10
C ILE A 41 -9.94 -3.88 -2.26
N VAL A 42 -9.90 -4.78 -1.30
CA VAL A 42 -8.76 -5.06 -0.43
C VAL A 42 -8.34 -6.50 -0.70
N PHE A 43 -7.04 -6.76 -0.85
CA PHE A 43 -6.56 -8.08 -1.23
C PHE A 43 -5.25 -8.47 -0.55
N ARG A 44 -5.05 -9.78 -0.36
CA ARG A 44 -3.84 -10.37 0.23
C ARG A 44 -3.10 -11.21 -0.81
N ILE A 45 -1.78 -11.11 -0.80
CA ILE A 45 -0.89 -11.93 -1.60
C ILE A 45 -0.33 -13.05 -0.73
N THR A 46 -0.18 -14.25 -1.28
CA THR A 46 0.40 -15.41 -0.57
C THR A 46 1.46 -16.08 -1.43
N GLY A 47 2.55 -16.51 -0.79
CA GLY A 47 3.67 -17.19 -1.45
C GLY A 47 4.66 -16.26 -2.18
N GLY A 48 4.53 -14.94 -2.00
CA GLY A 48 5.50 -13.95 -2.51
C GLY A 48 6.49 -13.49 -1.44
N VAL A 49 7.46 -12.68 -1.85
CA VAL A 49 8.40 -11.96 -0.96
C VAL A 49 7.88 -10.54 -0.77
N GLU A 50 7.71 -10.13 0.48
CA GLU A 50 7.20 -8.80 0.85
C GLU A 50 8.29 -7.91 1.44
N SER A 51 8.24 -6.61 1.15
CA SER A 51 9.18 -5.62 1.70
C SER A 51 8.57 -4.22 1.76
N GLY A 52 9.21 -3.31 2.50
CA GLY A 52 8.97 -1.86 2.38
C GLY A 52 7.61 -1.33 2.84
N ARG A 53 6.83 -2.10 3.62
CA ARG A 53 5.47 -1.71 4.01
C ARG A 53 5.43 -0.38 4.78
N PRO A 54 4.48 0.53 4.50
CA PRO A 54 4.26 1.72 5.30
C PRO A 54 3.68 1.34 6.66
N SER A 55 3.92 2.17 7.68
CA SER A 55 3.47 1.90 9.06
C SER A 55 1.95 1.77 9.20
N CYS A 56 1.18 2.37 8.29
CA CYS A 56 -0.28 2.24 8.26
C CYS A 56 -0.74 0.84 7.80
N ASN A 57 0.08 0.09 7.07
CA ASN A 57 -0.28 -1.23 6.57
C ASN A 57 -0.04 -2.31 7.63
N THR A 58 -0.91 -2.36 8.64
CA THR A 58 -0.80 -3.33 9.73
C THR A 58 -1.26 -4.75 9.36
N THR A 59 -1.77 -4.96 8.15
CA THR A 59 -2.32 -6.27 7.72
C THR A 59 -1.54 -6.94 6.60
N GLY A 60 -0.59 -6.24 5.97
CA GLY A 60 0.12 -6.73 4.78
C GLY A 60 -0.79 -6.84 3.54
N ARG A 61 -1.91 -6.12 3.52
CA ARG A 61 -2.86 -6.13 2.41
C ARG A 61 -2.66 -4.91 1.53
N PHE A 62 -3.10 -5.02 0.28
CA PHE A 62 -3.22 -3.90 -0.64
C PHE A 62 -4.68 -3.52 -0.83
N SER A 63 -4.93 -2.30 -1.30
CA SER A 63 -6.27 -1.83 -1.66
C SER A 63 -6.27 -1.02 -2.95
N ALA A 64 -7.37 -1.10 -3.71
CA ALA A 64 -7.57 -0.36 -4.95
C ALA A 64 -9.00 0.18 -5.01
N ASP A 65 -9.20 1.34 -5.63
CA ASP A 65 -10.53 1.89 -5.84
C ASP A 65 -11.29 1.06 -6.89
N LYS A 66 -12.61 0.91 -6.73
CA LYS A 66 -13.49 0.16 -7.64
C LYS A 66 -13.49 0.68 -9.08
N ASP A 67 -13.23 1.97 -9.25
CA ASP A 67 -13.23 2.64 -10.55
C ASP A 67 -11.81 2.72 -11.15
N SER A 68 -10.78 2.19 -10.45
CA SER A 68 -9.41 2.11 -10.98
C SER A 68 -9.22 0.98 -11.99
N GLU A 69 -8.25 1.14 -12.89
CA GLU A 69 -7.83 0.10 -13.83
C GLU A 69 -7.35 -1.19 -13.13
N HIS A 70 -6.90 -1.09 -11.88
CA HIS A 70 -6.41 -2.23 -11.11
C HIS A 70 -7.53 -3.17 -10.66
N TYR A 71 -8.75 -2.68 -10.49
CA TYR A 71 -9.84 -3.46 -9.91
C TYR A 71 -10.14 -4.75 -10.69
N GLN A 72 -10.25 -4.65 -12.02
CA GLN A 72 -10.52 -5.82 -12.88
C GLN A 72 -9.31 -6.78 -12.95
N ALA A 73 -8.09 -6.25 -12.90
CA ALA A 73 -6.88 -7.07 -12.85
C ALA A 73 -6.83 -7.90 -11.55
N ILE A 74 -7.17 -7.30 -10.41
CA ILE A 74 -7.23 -7.97 -9.10
C ILE A 74 -8.29 -9.08 -9.11
N LEU A 75 -9.49 -8.81 -9.60
CA LEU A 75 -10.54 -9.82 -9.72
C LEU A 75 -10.13 -10.99 -10.62
N THR A 76 -9.52 -10.69 -11.77
CA THR A 76 -9.04 -11.71 -12.70
C THR A 76 -7.95 -12.56 -12.07
N ALA A 77 -6.95 -11.93 -11.44
CA ALA A 77 -5.87 -12.64 -10.75
C ALA A 77 -6.39 -13.55 -9.62
N PHE A 78 -7.38 -13.08 -8.85
CA PHE A 78 -8.01 -13.88 -7.81
C PHE A 78 -8.75 -15.09 -8.39
N GLN A 79 -9.51 -14.91 -9.47
CA GLN A 79 -10.22 -16.02 -10.13
C GLN A 79 -9.29 -17.07 -10.72
N MET A 80 -8.14 -16.66 -11.25
CA MET A 80 -7.11 -17.58 -11.77
C MET A 80 -6.35 -18.31 -10.65
N GLY A 81 -6.32 -17.74 -9.44
CA GLY A 81 -5.69 -18.34 -8.27
C GLY A 81 -4.24 -18.75 -8.52
N THR A 82 -3.92 -20.02 -8.26
CA THR A 82 -2.55 -20.55 -8.38
C THR A 82 -2.11 -20.86 -9.82
N GLN A 83 -2.98 -20.66 -10.82
CA GLN A 83 -2.66 -20.85 -12.24
C GLN A 83 -1.76 -19.74 -12.81
N ILE A 84 -1.71 -18.59 -12.14
CA ILE A 84 -0.81 -17.48 -12.45
C ILE A 84 0.27 -17.33 -11.38
N THR A 85 1.22 -16.43 -11.62
CA THR A 85 2.01 -15.79 -10.57
C THR A 85 1.90 -14.29 -10.73
N LEU A 86 1.85 -13.55 -9.62
CA LEU A 86 2.07 -12.12 -9.66
C LEU A 86 3.54 -11.85 -9.98
N GLY A 87 3.82 -10.81 -10.77
CA GLY A 87 5.17 -10.30 -10.99
C GLY A 87 5.56 -9.42 -9.81
N GLN A 88 5.39 -8.11 -9.96
CA GLN A 88 5.46 -7.14 -8.88
C GLN A 88 4.08 -6.55 -8.54
N VAL A 89 3.82 -6.37 -7.25
CA VAL A 89 2.74 -5.52 -6.72
C VAL A 89 3.38 -4.43 -5.89
N LEU A 90 3.18 -3.18 -6.28
CA LEU A 90 3.80 -2.01 -5.66
C LEU A 90 2.72 -1.14 -5.05
N GLY A 91 2.97 -0.66 -3.83
CA GLY A 91 2.11 0.30 -3.16
C GLY A 91 2.47 1.75 -3.44
N LEU A 92 1.64 2.64 -2.92
CA LEU A 92 1.83 4.09 -2.90
C LEU A 92 2.47 4.60 -1.59
N GLY A 93 2.64 3.74 -0.58
CA GLY A 93 3.02 4.15 0.78
C GLY A 93 1.87 4.75 1.59
N THR A 94 0.66 4.87 1.03
CA THR A 94 -0.51 5.44 1.71
C THR A 94 -1.54 4.36 2.03
N CYS A 95 -2.43 4.62 2.99
CA CYS A 95 -3.55 3.74 3.34
C CYS A 95 -4.86 4.55 3.34
N ASN A 96 -5.11 5.26 2.24
CA ASN A 96 -6.20 6.22 2.12
C ASN A 96 -7.54 5.53 1.80
N LEU A 97 -7.52 4.44 1.04
CA LEU A 97 -8.72 3.70 0.65
C LEU A 97 -9.24 2.84 1.81
N TRP A 98 -8.33 2.19 2.54
CA TRP A 98 -8.67 1.42 3.72
C TRP A 98 -7.55 1.51 4.77
N SER A 99 -7.91 1.90 5.99
CA SER A 99 -6.96 2.42 7.00
C SER A 99 -5.83 1.48 7.41
N ASN A 100 -5.93 0.18 7.13
CA ASN A 100 -4.91 -0.82 7.48
C ASN A 100 -4.37 -1.61 6.29
N SER A 101 -4.55 -1.11 5.06
CA SER A 101 -4.11 -1.72 3.81
C SER A 101 -3.49 -0.65 2.91
N GLU A 102 -2.40 -0.99 2.25
CA GLU A 102 -1.67 -0.04 1.43
C GLU A 102 -2.36 0.17 0.08
N ASP A 103 -2.49 1.42 -0.37
CA ASP A 103 -3.06 1.73 -1.68
C ASP A 103 -2.12 1.21 -2.78
N VAL A 104 -2.66 0.45 -3.73
CA VAL A 104 -1.87 -0.14 -4.82
C VAL A 104 -1.56 0.92 -5.88
N ARG A 105 -0.31 0.92 -6.37
CA ARG A 105 0.17 1.73 -7.48
C ARG A 105 0.30 0.93 -8.77
N TRP A 106 0.65 -0.34 -8.65
CA TRP A 106 0.98 -1.21 -9.77
C TRP A 106 0.70 -2.66 -9.41
N ILE A 107 0.13 -3.41 -10.34
CA ILE A 107 -0.03 -4.85 -10.25
C ILE A 107 0.34 -5.49 -11.59
N GLU A 108 1.26 -6.45 -11.55
CA GLU A 108 1.69 -7.24 -12.70
C GLU A 108 1.23 -8.69 -12.54
N ILE A 109 0.63 -9.23 -13.59
CA ILE A 109 0.15 -10.62 -13.65
C ILE A 109 0.93 -11.36 -14.72
N ASN A 110 1.64 -12.41 -14.32
CA ASN A 110 2.40 -13.28 -15.22
C ASN A 110 1.69 -14.62 -15.37
N ARG A 111 1.64 -15.14 -16.60
CA ARG A 111 1.32 -16.54 -16.81
C ARG A 111 2.54 -17.38 -16.44
N LYS A 112 2.28 -18.49 -15.76
CA LYS A 112 3.27 -19.56 -15.59
C LYS A 112 3.59 -20.21 -16.92
#